data_AF-A0A438JDD0-F1
#
_entry.id   AF-A0A438JDD0-F1
#
_cell.length_a   1.000
_cell.length_b   1.000
_cell.length_c   1.000
_cell.angle_alpha   90.00
_cell.angle_beta   90.00
_cell.angle_gamma   90.00
#
_symmetry.space_group_name_H-M   'P 1'
#
loop_
_entity.id
_entity.type
_entity.pdbx_description
1 polymer ?
#
loop_
_entity_poly.entity_id
_entity_poly.type
_entity_poly.pdbx_seq_one_letter_code
_entity_poly.pdbx_strand_id
1 'polypeptide(L)'
;MKNRRVLFERPWLLTVVIGGMIGAAILINSFGRTSSNSLLCSFSGAYTRPDHSDDSVAQTQLIAILHYATSRVVPQQSLAEIRVSFDVLQSLAPCNFLVYGLGHDSVMWSSFNPKGTTIFSKKIPSGFRLY
;
A
#
# COMPACT_ATOMS: atom_id res chain seq x y z
N MET A 1 45.06 -11.71 -44.24
CA MET A 1 44.60 -11.53 -42.84
C MET A 1 45.25 -10.26 -42.28
N LYS A 2 44.53 -9.12 -42.26
CA LYS A 2 45.10 -7.81 -41.88
C LYS A 2 44.28 -7.17 -40.76
N ASN A 3 44.70 -7.54 -39.55
CA ASN A 3 44.78 -6.76 -38.30
C ASN A 3 43.72 -5.67 -38.01
N ARG A 4 42.80 -5.98 -37.09
CA ARG A 4 41.94 -5.00 -36.40
C ARG A 4 42.79 -4.16 -35.44
N ARG A 5 43.34 -3.04 -35.91
CA ARG A 5 43.97 -2.02 -35.04
C ARG A 5 43.50 -0.62 -35.44
N VAL A 6 42.21 -0.31 -35.25
CA VAL A 6 41.66 1.02 -35.56
C VAL A 6 40.86 1.59 -34.38
N LEU A 7 41.37 1.45 -33.15
CA LEU A 7 40.68 2.03 -31.98
C LEU A 7 41.60 2.77 -30.99
N PHE A 8 42.90 2.88 -31.26
CA PHE A 8 43.87 3.32 -30.26
C PHE A 8 44.91 4.30 -30.80
N GLU A 9 44.50 5.32 -31.54
CA GLU A 9 45.44 6.38 -32.00
C GLU A 9 45.40 7.65 -31.15
N ARG A 10 44.44 7.79 -30.23
CA ARG A 10 44.34 8.99 -29.37
C ARG A 10 44.02 8.62 -27.93
N PRO A 11 44.97 8.76 -26.98
CA PRO A 11 44.75 8.38 -25.58
C PRO A 11 43.60 9.15 -24.92
N TRP A 12 43.33 10.37 -25.38
CA TRP A 12 42.20 11.17 -24.90
C TRP A 12 40.83 10.55 -25.24
N LEU A 13 40.68 9.89 -26.39
CA LEU A 13 39.41 9.26 -26.75
C LEU A 13 39.04 8.13 -25.78
N LEU A 14 40.04 7.38 -25.30
CA LEU A 14 39.82 6.33 -24.30
C LEU A 14 39.35 6.92 -22.97
N THR A 15 39.93 8.04 -22.55
CA THR A 15 39.51 8.72 -21.33
C THR A 15 38.07 9.23 -21.43
N VAL A 16 37.67 9.74 -22.59
CA VAL A 16 36.29 10.19 -22.85
C VAL A 16 35.31 9.01 -22.85
N VAL A 17 35.66 7.89 -23.48
CA VAL A 17 34.82 6.69 -23.52
C VAL A 17 34.66 6.08 -22.12
N ILE A 18 35.74 5.96 -21.35
CA ILE A 18 35.69 5.42 -19.98
C ILE A 18 34.90 6.36 -19.06
N GLY A 19 35.15 7.67 -19.13
CA GLY A 19 34.39 8.66 -18.36
C GLY A 19 32.90 8.66 -18.71
N GLY A 20 32.57 8.54 -19.99
CA GLY A 20 31.20 8.41 -20.48
C GLY A 20 30.50 7.14 -19.98
N MET A 21 31.20 6.00 -19.98
CA MET A 21 30.68 4.73 -19.47
C MET A 21 30.43 4.77 -17.95
N ILE A 22 31.33 5.37 -17.18
CA ILE A 22 31.17 5.53 -15.73
C ILE A 22 30.02 6.49 -15.42
N GLY A 23 29.95 7.62 -16.13
CA GLY A 23 28.84 8.57 -16.01
C GLY A 23 27.49 7.95 -16.36
N ALA A 24 27.42 7.19 -17.45
CA ALA A 24 26.22 6.45 -17.85
C ALA A 24 25.81 5.40 -16.82
N ALA A 25 26.77 4.64 -16.26
CA ALA A 25 26.48 3.66 -15.21
C ALA A 25 25.94 4.32 -13.93
N ILE A 26 26.53 5.45 -13.50
CA ILE A 26 26.03 6.22 -12.34
C ILE A 26 24.63 6.76 -12.62
N LEU A 27 24.38 7.31 -13.82
CA LEU A 27 23.05 7.79 -14.22
C LEU A 27 22.02 6.65 -14.25
N ILE A 28 22.33 5.52 -14.86
CA ILE A 28 21.43 4.35 -14.91
C ILE A 28 21.14 3.83 -13.50
N ASN A 29 22.14 3.77 -12.61
CA ASN A 29 21.94 3.31 -11.24
C ASN A 29 21.21 4.34 -10.37
N SER A 30 21.36 5.64 -10.66
CA SER A 30 20.60 6.73 -10.04
C SER A 30 19.14 6.71 -10.47
N PHE A 31 18.86 6.59 -11.78
CA PHE A 31 17.51 6.43 -12.31
C PHE A 31 16.85 5.12 -11.86
N GLY A 32 17.61 4.03 -11.78
CA GLY A 32 17.13 2.74 -11.26
C GLY A 32 16.81 2.77 -9.75
N ARG A 33 17.57 3.52 -8.95
CA ARG A 33 17.30 3.69 -7.50
C ARG A 33 16.23 4.75 -7.19
N THR A 34 16.06 5.77 -8.03
CA THR A 34 14.95 6.75 -7.96
C THR A 34 13.60 6.14 -8.34
N SER A 35 13.57 4.96 -8.99
CA SER A 35 12.34 4.21 -9.21
C SER A 35 11.85 3.46 -7.97
N SER A 36 12.67 3.28 -6.93
CA SER A 36 12.30 2.48 -5.75
C SER A 36 11.94 3.31 -4.53
N ASN A 37 12.37 4.58 -4.44
CA ASN A 37 12.12 5.38 -3.25
C ASN A 37 11.62 6.80 -3.59
N SER A 38 10.33 7.00 -3.37
CA SER A 38 9.73 8.19 -2.76
C SER A 38 9.45 9.47 -3.57
N LEU A 39 9.82 9.59 -4.86
CA LEU A 39 9.53 10.85 -5.61
C LEU A 39 8.60 10.73 -6.83
N LEU A 40 8.23 9.51 -7.27
CA LEU A 40 7.41 9.30 -8.49
C LEU A 40 5.92 8.99 -8.23
N CYS A 41 5.49 8.84 -6.97
CA CYS A 41 4.06 8.67 -6.67
C CYS A 41 3.24 9.93 -7.02
N SER A 42 3.87 11.10 -7.11
CA SER A 42 3.16 12.35 -7.37
C SER A 42 2.97 12.69 -8.86
N PHE A 43 3.57 11.95 -9.81
CA PHE A 43 3.54 12.35 -11.23
C PHE A 43 3.02 11.30 -12.23
N SER A 44 2.61 10.11 -11.78
CA SER A 44 1.96 9.10 -12.65
C SER A 44 0.41 9.18 -12.65
N GLY A 45 -0.16 10.29 -12.15
CA GLY A 45 -1.61 10.51 -12.04
C GLY A 45 -2.31 11.08 -13.29
N ALA A 46 -1.88 10.72 -14.50
CA ALA A 46 -2.60 11.03 -15.73
C ALA A 46 -2.35 9.86 -16.72
N TYR A 47 -3.27 8.96 -17.05
CA TYR A 47 -4.71 9.09 -17.30
C TYR A 47 -5.43 7.78 -16.98
N THR A 48 -5.83 7.60 -15.74
CA THR A 48 -7.13 7.03 -15.37
C THR A 48 -7.52 7.84 -14.15
N ARG A 49 -8.64 8.55 -14.22
CA ARG A 49 -9.21 9.24 -13.08
C ARG A 49 -9.26 8.20 -11.94
N PRO A 50 -8.44 8.29 -10.87
CA PRO A 50 -8.53 7.35 -9.79
C PRO A 50 -9.93 7.56 -9.25
N ASP A 51 -10.74 6.51 -9.29
CA ASP A 51 -11.94 6.53 -8.48
C ASP A 51 -11.45 6.77 -7.05
N HIS A 52 -11.79 7.92 -6.47
CA HIS A 52 -11.29 8.33 -5.15
C HIS A 52 -11.58 7.26 -4.08
N SER A 53 -12.55 6.39 -4.37
CA SER A 53 -12.87 5.19 -3.61
C SER A 53 -11.70 4.20 -3.49
N ASP A 54 -10.90 3.97 -4.54
CA ASP A 54 -9.84 2.95 -4.54
C ASP A 54 -8.67 3.34 -3.62
N ASP A 55 -8.27 4.61 -3.63
CA ASP A 55 -7.25 5.14 -2.71
C ASP A 55 -7.70 5.01 -1.25
N SER A 56 -8.96 5.35 -0.97
CA SER A 56 -9.52 5.26 0.38
C SER A 56 -9.68 3.82 0.90
N VAL A 57 -9.98 2.87 0.00
CA VAL A 57 -10.05 1.43 0.31
C VAL A 57 -8.66 0.90 0.67
N ALA A 58 -7.67 1.16 -0.18
CA ALA A 58 -6.30 0.75 0.06
C ALA A 58 -5.77 1.36 1.37
N GLN A 59 -6.08 2.64 1.63
CA GLN A 59 -5.72 3.32 2.86
C GLN A 59 -6.33 2.67 4.10
N THR A 60 -7.61 2.31 4.07
CA THR A 60 -8.29 1.66 5.22
C THR A 60 -7.67 0.32 5.57
N GLN A 61 -7.34 -0.49 4.55
CA GLN A 61 -6.69 -1.80 4.74
C GLN A 61 -5.26 -1.66 5.28
N LEU A 62 -4.48 -0.72 4.73
CA LEU A 62 -3.12 -0.43 5.19
C LEU A 62 -3.10 0.07 6.65
N ILE A 63 -4.06 0.92 7.03
CA ILE A 63 -4.22 1.38 8.41
C ILE A 63 -4.54 0.21 9.33
N ALA A 64 -5.41 -0.72 8.93
CA ALA A 64 -5.72 -1.90 9.74
C ALA A 64 -4.47 -2.76 9.95
N ILE A 65 -3.72 -3.05 8.89
CA ILE A 65 -2.46 -3.80 8.97
C ILE A 65 -1.49 -3.11 9.92
N LEU A 66 -1.24 -1.81 9.74
CA LEU A 66 -0.34 -1.05 10.60
C LEU A 66 -0.80 -1.06 12.06
N HIS A 67 -2.10 -0.86 12.30
CA HIS A 67 -2.69 -0.87 13.64
C HIS A 67 -2.48 -2.21 14.34
N TYR A 68 -2.80 -3.34 13.71
CA TYR A 68 -2.64 -4.66 14.37
C TYR A 68 -1.21 -5.19 14.39
N ALA A 69 -0.36 -4.74 13.47
CA ALA A 69 1.07 -5.08 13.50
C ALA A 69 1.82 -4.38 14.64
N THR A 70 1.34 -3.21 15.08
CA THR A 70 2.03 -2.38 16.08
C THR A 70 1.31 -2.32 17.43
N SER A 71 0.00 -2.58 17.46
CA SER A 71 -0.79 -2.57 18.69
C SER A 71 -0.59 -3.82 19.51
N ARG A 72 -0.56 -3.65 20.84
CA ARG A 72 -0.62 -4.75 21.81
C ARG A 72 -2.05 -5.20 22.12
N VAL A 73 -3.04 -4.45 21.64
CA VAL A 73 -4.46 -4.74 21.87
C VAL A 73 -4.99 -5.58 20.71
N VAL A 74 -5.31 -6.83 21.01
CA VAL A 74 -5.89 -7.78 20.06
C VAL A 74 -7.42 -7.66 20.04
N PRO A 75 -8.06 -8.04 18.92
CA PRO A 75 -9.51 -8.25 18.87
C PRO A 75 -9.97 -9.21 19.97
N GLN A 76 -11.22 -9.04 20.44
CA GLN A 76 -11.76 -9.93 21.47
C GLN A 76 -12.09 -11.33 20.94
N GLN A 77 -12.38 -11.44 19.65
CA GLN A 77 -12.67 -12.71 18.99
C GLN A 77 -11.39 -13.42 18.56
N SER A 78 -11.41 -14.74 18.59
CA SER A 78 -10.33 -15.59 18.12
C SER A 78 -10.17 -15.50 16.60
N LEU A 79 -8.99 -15.88 16.10
CA LEU A 79 -8.72 -15.95 14.67
C LEU A 79 -9.74 -16.84 13.91
N ALA A 80 -10.15 -17.96 14.52
CA ALA A 80 -11.10 -18.88 13.91
C ALA A 80 -12.49 -18.24 13.75
N GLU A 81 -12.97 -17.52 14.77
CA GLU A 81 -14.25 -16.80 14.72
C GLU A 81 -14.23 -15.66 13.72
N ILE A 82 -13.13 -14.90 13.68
CA ILE A 82 -12.95 -13.79 12.73
C ILE A 82 -12.93 -14.32 11.30
N ARG A 83 -12.28 -15.47 11.07
CA ARG A 83 -12.15 -16.07 9.74
C ARG A 83 -13.49 -16.44 9.12
N VAL A 84 -14.43 -16.96 9.90
CA VAL A 84 -15.78 -17.28 9.40
C VAL A 84 -16.45 -16.02 8.85
N SER A 85 -16.41 -14.91 9.59
CA SER A 85 -16.97 -13.63 9.13
C SER A 85 -16.23 -13.06 7.93
N PHE A 86 -14.90 -13.19 7.91
CA PHE A 86 -14.06 -12.75 6.79
C PHE A 86 -14.42 -13.49 5.50
N ASP A 87 -14.53 -14.82 5.53
CA ASP A 87 -14.83 -15.63 4.34
C ASP A 87 -16.22 -15.25 3.75
N VAL A 88 -17.20 -14.97 4.62
CA VAL A 88 -18.52 -14.48 4.20
C VAL A 88 -18.41 -13.09 3.57
N LEU A 89 -17.75 -12.14 4.23
CA LEU A 89 -17.57 -10.78 3.71
C LEU A 89 -16.78 -10.76 2.41
N GLN A 90 -15.77 -11.62 2.26
CA GLN A 90 -15.02 -11.76 1.02
C GLN A 90 -15.91 -12.19 -0.15
N SER A 91 -16.92 -13.04 0.11
CA SER A 91 -17.86 -13.49 -0.92
C SER A 91 -18.98 -12.48 -1.23
N LEU A 92 -19.29 -11.58 -0.30
CA LEU A 92 -20.44 -10.67 -0.38
C LEU A 92 -20.09 -9.19 -0.59
N ALA A 93 -18.83 -8.79 -0.37
CA ALA A 93 -18.42 -7.40 -0.48
C ALA A 93 -18.51 -6.87 -1.93
N PRO A 94 -18.92 -5.60 -2.12
CA PRO A 94 -19.33 -4.63 -1.09
C PRO A 94 -20.75 -4.88 -0.58
N CYS A 95 -20.96 -4.76 0.74
CA CYS A 95 -22.29 -4.92 1.35
C CYS A 95 -22.58 -3.90 2.46
N ASN A 96 -23.82 -3.89 2.97
CA ASN A 96 -24.17 -3.17 4.19
C ASN A 96 -23.90 -4.09 5.39
N PHE A 97 -22.84 -3.80 6.14
CA PHE A 97 -22.36 -4.60 7.25
C PHE A 97 -22.65 -3.91 8.58
N LEU A 98 -23.48 -4.52 9.43
CA LEU A 98 -23.80 -3.99 10.76
C LEU A 98 -23.02 -4.77 11.83
N VAL A 99 -22.22 -4.06 12.61
CA VAL A 99 -21.45 -4.62 13.72
C VAL A 99 -22.01 -4.11 15.04
N TYR A 100 -22.41 -5.04 15.90
CA TYR A 100 -22.84 -4.73 17.27
C TYR A 100 -21.63 -4.77 18.20
N GLY A 101 -21.24 -3.60 18.70
CA GLY A 101 -20.03 -3.41 19.50
C GLY A 101 -19.09 -2.42 18.82
N LEU A 102 -18.81 -1.31 19.50
CA LEU A 102 -17.71 -0.42 19.16
C LEU A 102 -16.50 -0.83 19.99
N GLY A 103 -15.43 -1.27 19.32
CA GLY A 103 -14.23 -1.84 19.95
C GLY A 103 -12.98 -1.70 19.10
N HIS A 104 -11.88 -2.30 19.56
CA HIS A 104 -10.56 -2.28 18.91
C HIS A 104 -10.52 -3.05 17.58
N ASP A 105 -11.53 -3.86 17.32
CA ASP A 105 -11.77 -4.66 16.13
C ASP A 105 -12.54 -3.88 15.04
N SER A 106 -13.07 -2.69 15.34
CA SER A 106 -13.82 -1.87 14.38
C SER A 106 -13.02 -1.51 13.12
N VAL A 107 -11.73 -1.21 13.27
CA VAL A 107 -10.83 -0.93 12.14
C VAL A 107 -10.68 -2.15 11.23
N MET A 108 -10.53 -3.35 11.81
CA MET A 108 -10.52 -4.62 11.07
C MET A 108 -11.84 -4.84 10.32
N TRP A 109 -12.97 -4.72 11.03
CA TRP A 109 -14.30 -4.95 10.44
C TRP A 109 -14.61 -4.01 9.28
N SER A 110 -14.17 -2.75 9.36
CA SER A 110 -14.27 -1.81 8.25
C SER A 110 -13.42 -2.25 7.04
N SER A 111 -12.19 -2.73 7.30
CA SER A 111 -11.25 -3.14 6.24
C SER A 111 -11.68 -4.39 5.46
N PHE A 112 -12.53 -5.24 6.05
CA PHE A 112 -13.05 -6.47 5.41
C PHE A 112 -14.18 -6.21 4.40
N ASN A 113 -14.75 -5.01 4.37
CA ASN A 113 -15.87 -4.66 3.50
C ASN A 113 -15.48 -3.48 2.56
N PRO A 114 -14.48 -3.68 1.68
CA PRO A 114 -14.01 -2.62 0.79
C PRO A 114 -15.16 -2.11 -0.07
N LYS A 115 -15.27 -0.77 -0.21
CA LYS A 115 -16.35 -0.08 -0.94
C LYS A 115 -17.76 -0.28 -0.37
N GLY A 116 -17.92 -1.05 0.71
CA GLY A 116 -19.19 -1.27 1.39
C GLY A 116 -19.43 -0.29 2.54
N THR A 117 -20.65 -0.32 3.08
CA THR A 117 -21.01 0.52 4.24
C THR A 117 -20.95 -0.33 5.50
N THR A 118 -20.06 0.00 6.43
CA THR A 118 -19.96 -0.67 7.73
C THR A 118 -20.46 0.26 8.84
N ILE A 119 -21.53 -0.14 9.53
CA ILE A 119 -22.17 0.62 10.60
C ILE A 119 -21.87 -0.05 11.94
N PHE A 120 -21.44 0.73 12.92
CA PHE A 120 -21.17 0.24 14.28
C PHE A 120 -22.25 0.74 15.24
N SER A 121 -22.83 -0.18 16.02
CA SER A 121 -23.81 0.16 17.06
C SER A 121 -23.27 -0.19 18.44
N LYS A 122 -23.38 0.76 19.39
CA LYS A 122 -23.08 0.52 20.80
C LYS A 122 -24.35 0.61 21.62
N LYS A 123 -24.58 -0.38 22.48
CA LYS A 123 -25.68 -0.33 23.45
C LYS A 123 -25.41 0.78 24.46
N ILE A 124 -26.36 1.70 24.61
CA ILE A 124 -26.36 2.71 25.68
C ILE A 124 -26.47 1.97 27.03
N PRO A 125 -25.63 2.27 28.03
CA PRO A 125 -25.77 1.66 29.35
C PRO A 125 -27.15 2.01 29.93
N SER A 126 -27.90 0.99 30.35
CA SER A 126 -29.26 1.11 30.89
C SER A 126 -29.37 1.88 32.22
N GLY A 127 -28.27 2.46 32.71
CA GLY A 127 -28.21 3.34 33.89
C GLY A 127 -28.24 4.84 33.60
N PHE A 128 -28.19 5.28 32.33
CA PHE A 128 -28.35 6.69 31.94
C PHE A 128 -29.81 7.02 31.62
N ARG A 129 -30.75 6.49 32.41
CA ARG A 129 -32.13 6.99 32.43
C ARG A 129 -32.11 8.17 33.40
N LEU A 130 -31.91 9.37 32.86
CA LEU A 130 -32.04 10.61 33.62
C LEU A 130 -33.44 10.62 34.25
N TYR A 131 -33.49 10.73 35.57
CA TYR A 131 -34.64 11.27 36.29
C TYR A 131 -34.79 12.75 35.95
#